data_AF-A0A7V0IXF8-F1
#
_entry.id   AF-A0A7V0IXF8-F1
#
_cell.length_a   1.000
_cell.length_b   1.000
_cell.length_c   1.000
_cell.angle_alpha   90.00
_cell.angle_beta   90.00
_cell.angle_gamma   90.00
#
_symmetry.space_group_name_H-M   'P 1'
#
loop_
_entity.id
_entity.type
_entity.pdbx_description
1 polymer ?
#
loop_
_entity_poly.entity_id
_entity_poly.type
_entity_poly.pdbx_seq_one_letter_code
_entity_poly.pdbx_strand_id
1 'polypeptide(L)'
;MPSTQKQATTTGASYPRLFRLIFVIFSLYLLGDAFYRWDGFRYYASFSEFLPSLALALILWSMVAVVASLLAWTMLWASERVFQQFGLKVNIEHLILFVGSFVLLGALIWTGKQILVPPNKAVTMQTKLIVSVSILLVSVFIVWRFRNKALRWIEIVQERITPLVWIFGICLTLAIPLVTYHTWLKQTDNKGLQQNIQPSAADKKQPNIIVVIFDSLSAQDMSVYGYSRPTT
;
A
#
# COMPACT_ATOMS: atom_id res chain seq x y z
N MET A 1 51.72 2.38 24.88
CA MET A 1 51.09 2.80 23.61
C MET A 1 50.08 1.75 23.19
N PRO A 2 48.77 1.98 23.31
CA PRO A 2 47.78 1.13 22.65
C PRO A 2 47.25 1.82 21.40
N SER A 3 47.36 1.13 20.27
CA SER A 3 46.80 1.50 18.98
C SER A 3 45.27 1.43 19.02
N THR A 4 44.62 2.60 19.04
CA THR A 4 43.17 2.73 18.90
C THR A 4 42.79 2.33 17.47
N GLN A 5 42.38 1.07 17.29
CA GLN A 5 41.64 0.66 16.10
C GLN A 5 40.36 1.48 16.03
N LYS A 6 40.37 2.51 15.18
CA LYS A 6 39.13 3.10 14.64
C LYS A 6 38.39 1.97 13.92
N GLN A 7 37.42 1.36 14.59
CA GLN A 7 36.40 0.58 13.91
C GLN A 7 35.76 1.49 12.88
N ALA A 8 36.07 1.24 11.61
CA ALA A 8 35.34 1.81 10.51
C ALA A 8 33.92 1.24 10.59
N THR A 9 33.01 2.00 11.20
CA THR A 9 31.57 1.74 11.10
C THR A 9 31.22 1.88 9.63
N THR A 10 31.21 0.76 8.93
CA THR A 10 30.59 0.64 7.61
C THR A 10 29.14 1.05 7.79
N THR A 11 28.81 2.26 7.39
CA THR A 11 27.46 2.80 7.25
C THR A 11 26.76 2.09 6.10
N GLY A 12 26.60 0.78 6.24
CA GLY A 12 25.66 0.01 5.43
C GLY A 12 24.27 0.55 5.70
N ALA A 13 23.38 0.40 4.73
CA ALA A 13 22.05 0.96 4.85
C ALA A 13 21.41 0.37 6.14
N SER A 14 20.52 1.08 6.81
CA SER A 14 19.89 0.51 8.00
C SER A 14 18.51 -0.02 7.61
N TYR A 15 18.40 -1.35 7.44
CA TYR A 15 17.13 -2.03 7.15
C TYR A 15 16.00 -1.58 8.10
N PRO A 16 16.22 -1.49 9.44
CA PRO A 16 15.18 -1.02 10.36
C PRO A 16 14.68 0.41 10.06
N ARG A 17 15.55 1.33 9.64
CA ARG A 17 15.16 2.72 9.32
C ARG A 17 14.30 2.78 8.07
N LEU A 18 14.66 2.01 7.04
CA LEU A 18 13.92 1.92 5.78
C LEU A 18 12.58 1.21 5.98
N PHE A 19 12.57 0.12 6.73
CA PHE A 19 11.35 -0.59 7.10
C PHE A 19 10.36 0.34 7.81
N ARG A 20 10.79 1.05 8.86
CA ARG A 20 9.93 2.00 9.59
C ARG A 20 9.29 3.03 8.68
N LEU A 21 10.06 3.61 7.76
CA LEU A 21 9.58 4.61 6.83
C LEU A 21 8.54 4.04 5.87
N ILE A 22 8.84 2.89 5.26
CA ILE A 22 7.93 2.23 4.30
C ILE A 22 6.65 1.77 5.00
N PHE A 23 6.78 1.14 6.18
CA PHE A 23 5.65 0.71 6.99
C PHE A 23 4.70 1.87 7.31
N VAL A 24 5.23 3.03 7.69
CA VAL A 24 4.43 4.22 8.00
C VAL A 24 3.74 4.77 6.75
N ILE A 25 4.43 4.85 5.61
CA ILE A 25 3.83 5.31 4.34
C ILE A 25 2.67 4.40 3.95
N PHE A 26 2.87 3.08 3.98
CA PHE A 26 1.82 2.11 3.66
C PHE A 26 0.65 2.19 4.63
N SER A 27 0.92 2.36 5.92
CA SER A 27 -0.11 2.47 6.96
C SER A 27 -0.93 3.76 6.82
N LEU A 28 -0.29 4.89 6.49
CA LEU A 28 -0.98 6.15 6.22
C LEU A 28 -1.84 6.07 4.95
N TYR A 29 -1.33 5.42 3.91
CA TYR A 29 -2.11 5.17 2.69
C TYR A 29 -3.35 4.33 2.97
N LEU A 30 -3.17 3.23 3.72
CA LEU A 30 -4.28 2.37 4.14
C LEU A 30 -5.29 3.14 4.99
N LEU A 31 -4.83 3.98 5.91
CA LEU A 31 -5.71 4.79 6.75
C LEU A 31 -6.58 5.73 5.89
N GLY A 32 -6.00 6.34 4.84
CA GLY A 32 -6.75 7.13 3.86
C GLY A 32 -7.80 6.32 3.10
N ASP A 33 -7.43 5.16 2.58
CA ASP A 33 -8.35 4.24 1.88
C ASP A 33 -9.47 3.74 2.83
N ALA A 34 -9.11 3.44 4.07
CA ALA A 34 -10.05 3.01 5.10
C ALA A 34 -11.10 4.08 5.41
N PHE A 35 -10.69 5.35 5.57
CA PHE A 35 -11.62 6.45 5.79
C PHE A 35 -12.51 6.70 4.57
N TYR A 36 -11.94 6.62 3.36
CA TYR A 36 -12.71 6.76 2.13
C TYR A 36 -13.80 5.67 2.00
N ARG A 37 -13.43 4.41 2.27
CA ARG A 37 -14.39 3.29 2.25
C ARG A 37 -15.42 3.39 3.36
N TRP A 38 -15.00 3.81 4.56
CA TRP A 38 -15.91 3.99 5.69
C TRP A 38 -16.99 5.02 5.39
N ASP A 39 -16.66 6.11 4.71
CA ASP A 39 -17.62 7.15 4.35
C ASP A 39 -18.78 6.59 3.48
N GLY A 40 -18.47 5.72 2.52
CA GLY A 40 -19.48 5.01 1.74
C GLY A 40 -20.22 3.91 2.53
N PHE A 41 -19.53 3.19 3.41
CA PHE A 41 -20.09 2.04 4.14
C PHE A 41 -21.03 2.44 5.28
N ARG A 42 -20.82 3.63 5.85
CA ARG A 42 -21.60 4.18 6.98
C ARG A 42 -23.11 4.27 6.68
N TYR A 43 -23.50 4.35 5.41
CA TYR A 43 -24.90 4.41 5.00
C TYR A 43 -25.65 3.07 5.12
N TYR A 44 -24.92 1.95 5.16
CA TYR A 44 -25.52 0.61 5.04
C TYR A 44 -25.22 -0.31 6.22
N ALA A 45 -24.18 -0.01 7.01
CA ALA A 45 -23.73 -0.89 8.08
C ALA A 45 -23.08 -0.14 9.25
N SER A 46 -22.98 -0.84 10.38
CA SER A 46 -22.33 -0.33 11.57
C SER A 46 -20.80 -0.44 11.51
N PHE A 47 -20.10 0.36 12.31
CA PHE A 47 -18.63 0.35 12.34
C PHE A 47 -18.03 -1.00 12.76
N SER A 48 -18.74 -1.75 13.60
CA SER A 48 -18.30 -3.08 14.05
C SER A 48 -18.31 -4.13 12.94
N GLU A 49 -19.16 -3.97 11.90
CA GLU A 49 -19.18 -4.85 10.73
C GLU A 49 -18.07 -4.51 9.73
N PHE A 50 -17.61 -3.25 9.72
CA PHE A 50 -16.47 -2.79 8.93
C PHE A 50 -15.12 -3.15 9.58
N LEU A 51 -15.09 -3.33 10.91
CA LEU A 51 -13.84 -3.54 11.66
C LEU A 51 -13.05 -4.79 11.23
N PRO A 52 -13.67 -5.97 10.99
CA PRO A 52 -12.93 -7.17 10.57
C PRO A 52 -12.33 -7.03 9.18
N SER A 53 -13.02 -6.35 8.25
CA SER A 53 -12.50 -6.12 6.89
C SER A 53 -11.33 -5.14 6.91
N LEU A 54 -11.41 -4.08 7.73
CA LEU A 54 -10.30 -3.16 7.97
C LEU A 54 -9.10 -3.85 8.61
N ALA A 55 -9.34 -4.71 9.61
CA ALA A 55 -8.28 -5.45 10.30
C ALA A 55 -7.57 -6.44 9.36
N LEU A 56 -8.32 -7.15 8.51
CA LEU A 56 -7.75 -8.01 7.48
C LEU A 56 -6.90 -7.20 6.48
N ALA A 57 -7.43 -6.06 6.02
CA ALA A 57 -6.70 -5.17 5.13
C ALA A 57 -5.40 -4.69 5.78
N LEU A 58 -5.41 -4.32 7.06
CA LEU A 58 -4.23 -3.91 7.82
C LEU A 58 -3.15 -5.01 7.89
N ILE A 59 -3.55 -6.26 8.13
CA ILE A 59 -2.62 -7.41 8.15
C ILE A 59 -2.00 -7.62 6.76
N LEU A 60 -2.84 -7.66 5.72
CA LEU A 60 -2.37 -7.88 4.36
C LEU A 60 -1.44 -6.75 3.90
N TRP A 61 -1.80 -5.50 4.17
CA TRP A 61 -0.99 -4.33 3.80
C TRP A 61 0.34 -4.28 4.56
N SER A 62 0.36 -4.75 5.81
CA SER A 62 1.59 -4.88 6.59
C SER A 62 2.52 -5.93 5.99
N MET A 63 1.99 -7.06 5.50
CA MET A 63 2.78 -8.05 4.77
C MET A 63 3.36 -7.48 3.48
N VAL A 64 2.57 -6.73 2.72
CA VAL A 64 3.05 -6.03 1.51
C VAL A 64 4.14 -5.02 1.86
N ALA A 65 4.00 -4.27 2.95
CA ALA A 65 5.00 -3.32 3.42
C ALA A 65 6.33 -4.00 3.79
N VAL A 66 6.29 -5.18 4.42
CA VAL A 66 7.49 -5.98 4.70
C VAL A 66 8.19 -6.38 3.40
N VAL A 67 7.45 -6.95 2.44
CA VAL A 67 8.01 -7.36 1.14
C VAL A 67 8.59 -6.16 0.39
N ALA A 68 7.85 -5.06 0.32
CA ALA A 68 8.29 -3.82 -0.33
C ALA A 68 9.56 -3.26 0.33
N SER A 69 9.64 -3.30 1.66
CA SER A 69 10.82 -2.85 2.39
C SER A 69 12.05 -3.71 2.12
N LEU A 70 11.87 -5.02 1.97
CA LEU A 70 12.95 -5.96 1.67
C LEU A 70 13.45 -5.75 0.23
N LEU A 71 12.54 -5.57 -0.72
CA LEU A 71 12.89 -5.23 -2.10
C LEU A 71 13.64 -3.89 -2.18
N ALA A 72 13.11 -2.84 -1.56
CA ALA A 72 13.75 -1.52 -1.53
C ALA A 72 15.13 -1.59 -0.88
N TRP A 73 15.26 -2.33 0.21
CA TRP A 73 16.51 -2.61 0.89
C TRP A 73 17.54 -3.27 -0.05
N THR A 74 17.16 -4.36 -0.73
CA THR A 74 18.05 -5.06 -1.67
C THR A 74 18.46 -4.19 -2.85
N MET A 75 17.56 -3.34 -3.35
CA MET A 75 17.86 -2.39 -4.43
C MET A 75 18.88 -1.34 -3.99
N LEU A 76 18.71 -0.75 -2.80
CA LEU A 76 19.66 0.22 -2.26
C LEU A 76 21.03 -0.42 -2.03
N TRP A 77 21.06 -1.61 -1.43
CA TRP A 77 22.30 -2.35 -1.22
C TRP A 77 23.00 -2.75 -2.52
N ALA A 78 22.24 -3.23 -3.52
CA ALA A 78 22.79 -3.57 -4.83
C ALA A 78 23.35 -2.33 -5.53
N SER A 79 22.63 -1.20 -5.47
CA SER A 79 23.10 0.05 -6.07
C SER A 79 24.36 0.58 -5.39
N GLU A 80 24.48 0.47 -4.06
CA GLU A 80 25.71 0.82 -3.34
C GLU A 80 26.90 0.01 -3.85
N ARG A 81 26.72 -1.31 -4.05
CA ARG A 81 27.78 -2.16 -4.62
C ARG A 81 28.17 -1.75 -6.03
N VAL A 82 27.19 -1.40 -6.88
CA VAL A 82 27.46 -0.90 -8.23
C VAL A 82 28.25 0.40 -8.17
N PHE A 83 27.87 1.35 -7.31
CA PHE A 83 28.62 2.62 -7.15
C PHE A 83 30.05 2.40 -6.64
N GLN A 84 30.25 1.46 -5.71
CA GLN A 84 31.57 1.07 -5.24
C GLN A 84 32.43 0.47 -6.37
N GLN A 85 31.85 -0.34 -7.25
CA GLN A 85 32.55 -0.87 -8.44
C GLN A 85 33.02 0.24 -9.39
N PHE A 86 32.25 1.31 -9.54
CA PHE A 86 32.62 2.49 -10.33
C PHE A 86 33.56 3.48 -9.59
N GLY A 87 34.02 3.15 -8.37
CA GLY A 87 34.88 4.02 -7.57
C GLY A 87 34.18 5.28 -7.03
N LEU A 88 32.85 5.35 -7.13
CA LEU A 88 32.05 6.47 -6.65
C LEU A 88 31.71 6.24 -5.18
N LYS A 89 32.35 7.02 -4.28
CA LYS A 89 32.09 6.98 -2.84
C LYS A 89 30.79 7.71 -2.49
N VAL A 90 29.66 7.12 -2.87
CA VAL A 90 28.32 7.63 -2.58
C VAL A 90 27.79 6.94 -1.32
N ASN A 91 27.51 7.74 -0.29
CA ASN A 91 26.86 7.21 0.90
C ASN A 91 25.37 6.99 0.67
N ILE A 92 24.80 6.01 1.37
CA ILE A 92 23.39 5.63 1.27
C ILE A 92 22.45 6.78 1.63
N GLU A 93 22.81 7.66 2.55
CA GLU A 93 21.95 8.80 2.91
C GLU A 93 21.74 9.73 1.70
N HIS A 94 22.77 9.88 0.87
CA HIS A 94 22.69 10.68 -0.35
C HIS A 94 21.83 9.99 -1.41
N LEU A 95 21.90 8.67 -1.49
CA LEU A 95 21.07 7.87 -2.37
C LEU A 95 19.59 7.93 -1.96
N ILE A 96 19.29 7.84 -0.65
CA ILE A 96 17.93 7.98 -0.12
C ILE A 96 17.38 9.39 -0.42
N LEU A 97 18.16 10.44 -0.21
CA LEU A 97 17.76 11.80 -0.60
C LEU A 97 17.51 11.93 -2.10
N PHE A 98 18.35 11.31 -2.93
CA PHE A 98 18.19 11.32 -4.38
C PHE A 98 16.87 10.69 -4.79
N VAL A 99 16.63 9.44 -4.38
CA VAL A 99 15.41 8.71 -4.69
C VAL A 99 14.18 9.46 -4.15
N GLY A 100 14.24 9.95 -2.91
CA GLY A 100 13.16 10.72 -2.31
C GLY A 100 12.82 11.99 -3.08
N SER A 101 13.83 12.80 -3.43
CA SER A 101 13.66 14.03 -4.22
C SER A 101 13.11 13.74 -5.62
N PHE A 102 13.61 12.70 -6.28
CA PHE A 102 13.16 12.29 -7.61
C PHE A 102 11.69 11.87 -7.62
N VAL A 103 11.28 11.04 -6.65
CA VAL A 103 9.88 10.61 -6.49
C VAL A 103 8.97 11.79 -6.15
N LEU A 104 9.39 12.69 -5.24
CA LEU A 104 8.60 13.87 -4.87
C LEU A 104 8.39 14.83 -6.04
N LEU A 105 9.45 15.15 -6.79
CA LEU A 105 9.36 16.01 -7.97
C LEU A 105 8.51 15.37 -9.06
N GLY A 106 8.69 14.07 -9.30
CA GLY A 106 7.87 13.31 -10.24
C GLY A 106 6.39 13.32 -9.86
N ALA A 107 6.07 13.10 -8.58
CA ALA A 107 4.71 13.16 -8.07
C ALA A 107 4.09 14.57 -8.22
N LEU A 108 4.83 15.63 -7.90
CA LEU A 108 4.37 17.01 -8.05
C LEU A 108 4.06 17.37 -9.52
N ILE A 109 4.91 16.94 -10.45
CA ILE A 109 4.67 17.18 -11.88
C ILE A 109 3.49 16.35 -12.38
N TRP A 110 3.33 15.12 -11.89
CA TRP A 110 2.20 14.28 -12.24
C TRP A 110 0.86 14.85 -11.74
N THR A 111 0.78 15.26 -10.47
CA THR A 111 -0.43 15.87 -9.90
C THR A 111 -0.71 17.22 -10.53
N GLY A 112 0.33 18.04 -10.75
CA GLY A 112 0.21 19.30 -11.49
C GLY A 112 -0.33 19.09 -12.90
N LYS A 113 0.15 18.07 -13.63
CA LYS A 113 -0.39 17.72 -14.94
C LYS A 113 -1.88 17.34 -14.85
N GLN A 114 -2.28 16.52 -13.87
CA GLN A 114 -3.68 16.10 -13.72
C GLN A 114 -4.63 17.27 -13.48
N ILE A 115 -4.16 18.33 -12.80
CA ILE A 115 -4.97 19.51 -12.48
C ILE A 115 -4.99 20.51 -13.65
N LEU A 116 -3.84 20.78 -14.28
CA LEU A 116 -3.71 21.85 -15.27
C LEU A 116 -4.03 21.43 -16.71
N VAL A 117 -3.91 20.15 -17.05
CA VAL A 117 -4.02 19.69 -18.44
C VAL A 117 -5.28 18.84 -18.63
N PRO A 118 -6.15 19.17 -19.61
CA PRO A 118 -7.31 18.36 -19.93
C PRO A 118 -6.91 16.92 -20.29
N PRO A 119 -7.65 15.89 -19.84
CA PRO A 119 -7.26 14.48 -19.94
C PRO A 119 -7.04 13.98 -21.38
N ASN A 120 -7.59 14.67 -22.38
CA ASN A 120 -7.54 14.26 -23.78
C ASN A 120 -6.34 14.79 -24.58
N LYS A 121 -5.41 15.55 -23.98
CA LYS A 121 -4.19 15.97 -24.69
C LYS A 121 -3.07 14.95 -24.52
N ALA A 122 -2.82 14.17 -25.58
CA ALA A 122 -1.69 13.27 -25.65
C ALA A 122 -0.37 14.08 -25.59
N VAL A 123 0.43 13.84 -24.56
CA VAL A 123 1.77 14.42 -24.44
C VAL A 123 2.73 13.58 -25.29
N THR A 124 3.50 14.24 -26.16
CA THR A 124 4.49 13.58 -27.02
C THR A 124 5.59 12.91 -26.19
N MET A 125 6.17 11.83 -26.72
CA MET A 125 7.24 11.09 -26.02
C MET A 125 8.47 11.98 -25.76
N GLN A 126 8.77 12.92 -26.65
CA GLN A 126 9.89 13.86 -26.50
C GLN A 126 9.70 14.76 -25.27
N THR A 127 8.50 15.31 -25.06
CA THR A 127 8.22 16.15 -23.88
C THR A 127 8.33 15.34 -22.58
N LYS A 128 7.87 14.09 -22.56
CA LYS A 128 8.04 13.21 -21.38
C LYS A 128 9.51 12.98 -21.04
N LEU A 129 10.35 12.77 -22.07
CA LEU A 129 11.78 12.55 -21.88
C LEU A 129 12.47 13.81 -21.38
N ILE A 130 12.19 14.97 -21.97
CA ILE A 130 12.72 16.27 -21.52
C ILE A 130 12.34 16.51 -20.06
N VAL A 131 11.07 16.30 -19.70
CA VAL A 131 10.61 16.45 -18.31
C VAL A 131 11.34 15.48 -17.38
N SER A 132 11.51 14.22 -17.79
CA SER A 132 12.24 13.22 -17.00
C SER A 132 13.71 13.61 -16.77
N VAL A 133 14.40 14.10 -17.81
CA VAL A 133 15.79 14.56 -17.70
C VAL A 133 15.88 15.80 -16.80
N SER A 134 14.94 16.74 -16.93
CA SER A 134 14.85 17.91 -16.05
C SER A 134 14.67 17.50 -14.59
N ILE A 135 13.76 16.56 -14.30
CA ILE A 135 13.57 16.02 -12.93
C ILE A 135 14.86 15.39 -12.42
N LEU A 136 15.54 14.59 -13.24
CA LEU A 136 16.80 13.97 -12.88
C LEU A 136 17.86 15.01 -12.49
N LEU A 137 18.07 16.02 -13.33
CA LEU A 137 19.03 17.10 -13.09
C LEU A 137 18.71 17.89 -11.82
N VAL A 138 17.44 18.25 -11.62
CA VAL A 138 17.00 18.96 -10.41
C VAL A 138 17.19 18.10 -9.17
N SER A 139 16.91 16.80 -9.24
CA SER A 139 17.12 15.85 -8.13
C SER A 139 18.60 15.75 -7.75
N VAL A 140 19.49 15.64 -8.75
CA VAL A 140 20.95 15.68 -8.52
C VAL A 140 21.37 16.99 -7.86
N PHE A 141 20.84 18.13 -8.33
CA PHE A 141 21.13 19.44 -7.77
C PHE A 141 20.69 19.56 -6.30
N ILE A 142 19.49 19.08 -5.97
CA ILE A 142 18.99 19.04 -4.58
C ILE A 142 19.91 18.20 -3.70
N VAL A 143 20.27 16.99 -4.13
CA VAL A 143 21.17 16.12 -3.37
C VAL A 143 22.51 16.81 -3.15
N TRP A 144 23.09 17.42 -4.18
CA TRP A 144 24.33 18.18 -4.06
C TRP A 144 24.22 19.29 -3.01
N ARG A 145 23.12 20.06 -3.04
CA ARG A 145 22.90 21.18 -2.12
C ARG A 145 22.70 20.75 -0.67
N PHE A 146 22.00 19.64 -0.44
CA PHE A 146 21.61 19.16 0.88
C PHE A 146 22.47 18.00 1.42
N ARG A 147 23.47 17.55 0.66
CA ARG A 147 24.38 16.44 0.99
C ARG A 147 24.89 16.50 2.43
N ASN A 148 25.37 17.67 2.86
CA ASN A 148 25.97 17.86 4.19
C ASN A 148 24.95 17.80 5.35
N LYS A 149 23.66 18.01 5.06
CA LYS A 149 22.59 17.96 6.07
C LYS A 149 21.77 16.66 6.01
N ALA A 150 22.04 15.79 5.04
CA ALA A 150 21.25 14.59 4.74
C ALA A 150 21.00 13.69 5.96
N LEU A 151 22.06 13.39 6.70
CA LEU A 151 22.01 12.56 7.90
C LEU A 151 21.06 13.15 8.95
N ARG A 152 21.19 14.46 9.22
CA ARG A 152 20.37 15.19 10.19
C ARG A 152 18.88 15.18 9.78
N TRP A 153 18.58 15.34 8.50
CA TRP A 153 17.20 15.26 8.00
C TRP A 153 16.60 13.86 8.20
N ILE A 154 17.37 12.81 7.90
CA ILE A 154 16.94 11.42 8.10
C ILE A 154 16.67 11.16 9.58
N GLU A 155 17.54 11.62 10.48
CA GLU A 155 17.35 11.47 11.94
C GLU A 155 16.07 12.14 12.42
N ILE A 156 15.82 13.39 12.01
CA ILE A 156 14.59 14.12 12.36
C ILE A 156 13.35 13.36 11.87
N VAL A 157 13.37 12.87 10.63
CA VAL A 157 12.25 12.09 10.10
C VAL A 157 12.03 10.82 10.92
N GLN A 158 13.10 10.07 11.23
CA GLN A 158 13.02 8.84 12.02
C GLN A 158 12.45 9.07 13.43
N GLU A 159 12.85 10.15 14.10
CA GLU A 159 12.28 10.52 15.40
C GLU A 159 10.78 10.85 15.30
N ARG A 160 10.38 11.61 14.27
CA ARG A 160 8.99 12.02 14.08
C ARG A 160 8.06 10.88 13.67
N ILE A 161 8.54 9.90 12.92
CA ILE A 161 7.73 8.73 12.52
C ILE A 161 7.63 7.68 13.63
N THR A 162 8.54 7.67 14.60
CA THR A 162 8.57 6.67 15.69
C THR A 162 7.21 6.53 16.39
N PRO A 163 6.52 7.59 16.84
CA PRO A 163 5.19 7.44 17.46
C PRO A 163 4.15 6.83 16.51
N LEU A 164 4.19 7.15 15.21
CA LEU A 164 3.28 6.55 14.22
C LEU A 164 3.52 5.04 14.08
N VAL A 165 4.79 4.61 14.04
CA VAL A 165 5.12 3.18 14.01
C VAL A 165 4.52 2.45 15.20
N TRP A 166 4.57 3.04 16.40
CA TRP A 166 3.96 2.47 17.59
C TRP A 166 2.44 2.37 17.49
N ILE A 167 1.77 3.44 17.06
CA ILE A 167 0.30 3.45 16.89
C ILE A 167 -0.13 2.34 15.93
N PHE A 168 0.47 2.29 14.74
CA PHE A 168 0.12 1.27 13.74
C PHE A 168 0.54 -0.14 14.16
N GLY A 169 1.65 -0.27 14.89
CA GLY A 169 2.08 -1.55 15.47
C GLY A 169 1.06 -2.09 16.48
N ILE A 170 0.53 -1.24 17.36
CA ILE A 170 -0.53 -1.62 18.31
C ILE A 170 -1.80 -2.02 17.55
N CYS A 171 -2.22 -1.22 16.56
CA CYS A 171 -3.37 -1.56 15.72
C CYS A 171 -3.22 -2.92 15.04
N LEU A 172 -2.03 -3.23 14.50
CA LEU A 172 -1.75 -4.51 13.88
C LEU A 172 -1.81 -5.66 14.88
N THR A 173 -1.27 -5.49 16.09
CA THR A 173 -1.35 -6.51 17.14
C THR A 173 -2.78 -6.78 17.60
N LEU A 174 -3.66 -5.77 17.58
CA LEU A 174 -5.09 -5.93 17.89
C LEU A 174 -5.89 -6.50 16.71
N ALA A 175 -5.45 -6.25 15.47
CA ALA A 175 -6.11 -6.76 14.27
C ALA A 175 -6.06 -8.29 14.17
N ILE A 176 -4.94 -8.92 14.56
CA ILE A 176 -4.76 -10.37 14.52
C ILE A 176 -5.83 -11.11 15.35
N PRO A 177 -5.99 -10.87 16.67
CA PRO A 177 -7.00 -11.54 17.47
C PRO A 177 -8.42 -11.22 16.98
N LEU A 178 -8.67 -9.98 16.56
CA LEU A 178 -9.98 -9.57 16.07
C LEU A 178 -10.41 -10.37 14.82
N VAL A 179 -9.51 -10.51 13.84
CA VAL A 179 -9.78 -11.30 12.63
C VAL A 179 -9.97 -12.76 12.98
N THR A 180 -9.11 -13.35 13.83
CA THR A 180 -9.24 -14.76 14.23
C THR A 180 -10.56 -15.04 14.97
N TYR A 181 -11.02 -14.13 15.82
CA TYR A 181 -12.30 -14.26 16.51
C TYR A 181 -13.48 -14.27 15.53
N HIS A 182 -13.48 -13.34 14.56
CA HIS A 182 -14.55 -13.24 13.57
C HIS A 182 -14.58 -14.41 12.57
N THR A 183 -13.42 -14.90 12.13
CA THR A 183 -13.34 -16.00 11.17
C THR A 183 -13.55 -17.36 11.83
N TRP A 184 -13.09 -17.56 13.07
CA TRP A 184 -13.15 -18.87 13.73
C TRP A 184 -14.39 -19.06 14.61
N LEU A 185 -14.72 -18.10 15.50
CA LEU A 185 -15.85 -18.26 16.42
C LEU A 185 -17.18 -17.86 15.76
N LYS A 186 -17.27 -16.63 15.26
CA LYS A 186 -18.56 -16.10 14.76
C LYS A 186 -19.08 -16.83 13.52
N GLN A 187 -18.19 -17.30 12.64
CA GLN A 187 -18.57 -18.06 11.46
C GLN A 187 -18.98 -19.51 11.79
N THR A 188 -18.49 -20.07 12.89
CA THR A 188 -18.87 -21.41 13.34
C THR A 188 -20.29 -21.43 13.94
N ASP A 189 -20.67 -20.38 14.67
CA ASP A 189 -22.05 -20.22 15.16
C ASP A 189 -23.06 -20.07 14.02
N ASN A 190 -22.72 -19.30 12.97
CA ASN A 190 -23.61 -19.14 11.82
C ASN A 190 -23.72 -20.39 10.94
N LYS A 191 -22.67 -21.23 10.88
CA LYS A 191 -22.73 -22.54 10.21
C LYS A 191 -23.58 -23.55 10.99
N GLY A 192 -23.62 -23.45 12.32
CA GLY A 192 -24.54 -24.24 13.16
C GLY A 192 -26.01 -23.92 12.93
N LEU A 193 -26.35 -22.67 12.56
CA LEU A 193 -27.73 -22.24 12.29
C LEU A 193 -28.28 -22.74 10.95
N GLN A 194 -27.42 -23.12 10.01
CA GLN A 194 -27.84 -23.64 8.69
C GLN A 194 -28.29 -25.11 8.73
N GLN A 195 -28.16 -25.80 9.88
CA GLN A 195 -28.37 -27.24 9.95
C GLN A 195 -29.76 -27.67 10.44
N ASN A 196 -30.73 -26.76 10.59
CA ASN A 196 -32.06 -27.14 11.07
C ASN A 196 -33.23 -26.40 10.42
N ILE A 197 -33.22 -26.29 9.09
CA ILE A 197 -34.49 -26.23 8.36
C ILE A 197 -35.00 -27.68 8.30
N GLN A 198 -35.59 -28.13 9.39
CA GLN A 198 -36.38 -29.35 9.38
C GLN A 198 -37.52 -29.10 8.38
N PRO A 199 -37.69 -29.92 7.33
CA PRO A 199 -38.78 -29.74 6.40
C PRO A 199 -40.07 -29.99 7.18
N SER A 200 -40.74 -28.91 7.60
CA SER A 200 -42.13 -28.96 8.03
C SER A 200 -42.88 -29.62 6.89
N ALA A 201 -43.59 -30.71 7.19
CA ALA A 201 -44.34 -31.50 6.23
C ALA A 201 -45.02 -30.58 5.21
N ALA A 202 -44.64 -30.73 3.94
CA ALA A 202 -45.01 -29.82 2.86
C ALA A 202 -46.53 -29.67 2.79
N ASP A 203 -47.03 -28.51 3.23
CA ASP A 203 -48.40 -28.10 2.97
C ASP A 203 -48.49 -27.80 1.47
N LYS A 204 -49.12 -28.71 0.70
CA LYS A 204 -49.22 -28.69 -0.77
C LYS A 204 -49.85 -27.41 -1.36
N LYS A 205 -50.31 -26.49 -0.52
CA LYS A 205 -50.95 -25.23 -0.92
C LYS A 205 -50.00 -24.02 -0.98
N GLN A 206 -48.74 -24.12 -0.55
CA GLN A 206 -47.80 -23.00 -0.65
C GLN A 206 -46.89 -23.14 -1.87
N PRO A 207 -46.68 -22.05 -2.65
CA PRO A 207 -45.78 -22.08 -3.80
C PRO A 207 -44.32 -22.15 -3.32
N ASN A 208 -43.54 -23.05 -3.92
CA ASN A 208 -42.09 -23.06 -3.76
C ASN A 208 -41.49 -21.91 -4.57
N ILE A 209 -40.92 -20.92 -3.89
CA ILE A 209 -40.22 -19.82 -4.55
C ILE A 209 -38.75 -20.19 -4.64
N ILE A 210 -38.25 -20.34 -5.88
CA ILE A 210 -36.82 -20.48 -6.15
C ILE A 210 -36.33 -19.13 -6.65
N VAL A 211 -35.45 -18.49 -5.87
CA VAL A 211 -34.78 -17.25 -6.26
C VAL A 211 -33.39 -17.62 -6.76
N VAL A 212 -33.10 -17.29 -8.02
CA VAL A 212 -31.79 -17.48 -8.65
C VAL A 212 -31.17 -16.11 -8.85
N ILE A 213 -29.98 -15.90 -8.27
CA ILE A 213 -29.22 -14.64 -8.38
C ILE A 213 -27.92 -14.95 -9.12
N PHE A 214 -27.65 -14.18 -10.18
CA PHE A 214 -26.39 -14.24 -10.91
C PHE A 214 -25.56 -12.99 -10.58
N ASP A 215 -24.26 -13.17 -10.33
CA ASP A 215 -23.35 -12.10 -9.89
C ASP A 215 -22.90 -11.17 -11.03
N SER A 216 -22.93 -11.65 -12.27
CA SER A 216 -22.39 -10.91 -13.43
C SER A 216 -23.21 -11.04 -14.70
N LEU A 217 -24.46 -11.52 -14.63
CA LEU A 217 -25.33 -11.66 -15.79
C LEU A 217 -26.07 -10.34 -16.04
N SER A 218 -25.75 -9.65 -17.14
CA SER A 218 -26.49 -8.47 -17.59
C SER A 218 -27.60 -8.88 -18.57
N ALA A 219 -28.70 -8.11 -18.63
CA ALA A 219 -29.74 -8.29 -19.65
C ALA A 219 -29.18 -8.20 -21.08
N GLN A 220 -28.08 -7.46 -21.29
CA GLN A 220 -27.43 -7.33 -22.58
C GLN A 220 -26.75 -8.62 -23.06
N ASP A 221 -26.44 -9.54 -22.14
CA ASP A 221 -25.74 -10.80 -22.42
C ASP A 221 -26.72 -11.97 -22.66
N MET A 222 -28.03 -11.72 -22.65
CA MET A 222 -29.07 -12.74 -22.78
C MET A 222 -29.71 -12.69 -24.17
N SER A 223 -29.75 -13.82 -24.88
CA SER A 223 -30.39 -13.93 -26.22
C SER A 223 -31.86 -13.51 -26.20
N VAL A 224 -32.59 -13.78 -25.12
CA VAL A 224 -33.99 -13.37 -24.93
C VAL A 224 -34.18 -11.84 -25.01
N TYR A 225 -33.15 -11.06 -24.67
CA TYR A 225 -33.18 -9.60 -24.68
C TYR A 225 -32.43 -8.98 -25.87
N GLY A 226 -32.15 -9.76 -26.93
CA GLY A 226 -31.60 -9.27 -28.19
C GLY A 226 -30.10 -9.50 -28.39
N TYR A 227 -29.46 -10.29 -27.53
CA TYR A 227 -28.07 -10.70 -27.76
C TYR A 227 -27.98 -11.69 -28.92
N SER A 228 -27.03 -11.47 -29.83
CA SER A 228 -26.94 -12.20 -31.10
C SER A 228 -26.40 -13.64 -30.97
N ARG A 229 -25.98 -14.07 -29.78
CA ARG A 229 -25.47 -15.43 -29.52
C ARG A 229 -26.44 -16.18 -28.59
N PRO A 230 -26.57 -17.51 -28.73
CA PRO A 230 -27.50 -18.31 -27.93
C PRO A 230 -26.97 -18.51 -26.51
N THR A 231 -27.24 -17.55 -25.63
CA THR A 231 -26.73 -17.52 -24.24
C THR A 231 -27.79 -17.78 -23.18
N THR A 232 -29.07 -17.78 -23.57
CA THR A 232 -30.23 -18.11 -22.72
C THR A 232 -31.18 -19.07 -23.41
#